data_AF-A0A519RSE7-F1
#
_entry.id   AF-A0A519RSE7-F1
#
_cell.length_a   1.000
_cell.length_b   1.000
_cell.length_c   1.000
_cell.angle_alpha   90.00
_cell.angle_beta   90.00
_cell.angle_gamma   90.00
#
_symmetry.space_group_name_H-M   'P 1'
#
loop_
_entity.id
_entity.type
_entity.pdbx_description
1 polymer ?
#
loop_
_entity_poly.entity_id
_entity_poly.type
_entity_poly.pdbx_seq_one_letter_code
_entity_poly.pdbx_strand_id
1 'polypeptide(L)'
;MYLIFDTETTGLPRNYNAPITDTDNWPRCIQIAWQLHDEMGRMVEHQDYLVRPEGFNIPYDAERIHGISTELAAEQGISFDEMLAKFNEVLNKAKFIVGQNVGFDVNIMGCEFHRFGIANRMAEMPVLDTCTEITAQLLQLPGGRGGKFKLPTLTELHGYLFGVPFNEAHNATADVEATTRCFLELIKREVFKKEELLVDAEYFPRFREINPALIEGVGLKHINLKAASDEIRKRLQKAEGGGVSKQELAENKQELAAATFVHLHNHTQFSVLQSTISIPALVKAAASQKMPAVAMTDHANMMGAFHFVNAVLNHNKAAEAKNAEFFVCDDHLNRTAKDNGYQMVLLAKNKKGYHNLAKMSSIAYTKGFYYVPRIDRNVIEQYKDDIIVLSGNLSGEISNKLLNMGENQAEEALVWWKEKFGADFYVEVMRHDQEDENRVNTSLISLARKHDIKLVATNNTYYINKKDANAHDILLCVKDGEKQATPIGRGRGYRYGLPNQEYYFKSGDEMKALFADLPEAILNIQEIV
;
A
#
# COMPACT_ATOMS: atom_id res chain seq x y z
N MET A 1 6.52 -37.53 -7.20
CA MET A 1 6.82 -36.66 -6.05
C MET A 1 6.11 -35.33 -6.25
N TYR A 2 5.51 -34.82 -5.17
CA TYR A 2 4.75 -33.59 -5.15
C TYR A 2 5.62 -32.50 -4.51
N LEU A 3 5.85 -31.39 -5.22
CA LEU A 3 6.51 -30.21 -4.66
C LEU A 3 5.43 -29.18 -4.32
N ILE A 4 5.21 -28.98 -3.03
CA ILE A 4 4.33 -27.93 -2.51
C ILE A 4 5.22 -26.76 -2.16
N PHE A 5 4.97 -25.58 -2.71
CA PHE A 5 5.73 -24.38 -2.36
C PHE A 5 4.84 -23.15 -2.32
N ASP A 6 5.30 -22.14 -1.59
CA ASP A 6 4.63 -20.85 -1.43
C ASP A 6 5.70 -19.75 -1.34
N THR A 7 5.34 -18.54 -1.76
CA THR A 7 6.24 -17.39 -1.77
C THR A 7 5.63 -16.17 -1.08
N GLU A 8 6.42 -15.52 -0.24
CA GLU A 8 6.15 -14.14 0.17
C GLU A 8 6.84 -13.18 -0.79
N THR A 9 6.19 -12.05 -1.06
CA THR A 9 6.63 -11.10 -2.08
C THR A 9 6.56 -9.66 -1.63
N THR A 10 7.22 -8.76 -2.35
CA THR A 10 7.18 -7.32 -2.10
C THR A 10 5.82 -6.66 -2.40
N GLY A 11 4.79 -7.39 -2.83
CA GLY A 11 3.49 -6.83 -3.13
C GLY A 11 2.68 -7.66 -4.11
N LEU A 12 1.86 -6.98 -4.93
CA LEU A 12 1.05 -7.63 -5.97
C LEU A 12 1.46 -7.10 -7.36
N PRO A 13 1.31 -7.90 -8.44
CA PRO A 13 1.61 -7.45 -9.78
C PRO A 13 0.65 -6.34 -10.20
N ARG A 14 1.14 -5.39 -11.01
CA ARG A 14 0.29 -4.32 -11.56
C ARG A 14 -0.79 -4.88 -12.49
N ASN A 15 -0.42 -5.92 -13.24
CA ASN A 15 -1.27 -6.68 -14.13
C ASN A 15 -1.00 -8.19 -13.97
N TYR A 16 -2.00 -8.92 -13.48
CA TYR A 16 -1.94 -10.37 -13.30
C TYR A 16 -1.79 -11.17 -14.60
N ASN A 17 -2.06 -10.56 -15.76
CA ASN A 17 -1.96 -11.22 -17.07
C ASN A 17 -0.65 -10.89 -17.80
N ALA A 18 0.27 -10.14 -17.19
CA ALA A 18 1.53 -9.82 -17.84
C ALA A 18 2.42 -11.07 -17.96
N PRO A 19 3.20 -11.23 -19.05
CA PRO A 19 4.13 -12.34 -19.18
C PRO A 19 5.23 -12.26 -18.11
N ILE A 20 5.87 -13.39 -17.77
CA ILE A 20 6.99 -13.43 -16.82
C ILE A 20 8.24 -12.65 -17.28
N THR A 21 8.30 -12.32 -18.57
CA THR A 21 9.37 -11.48 -19.15
C THR A 21 9.18 -10.00 -18.83
N ASP A 22 7.97 -9.58 -18.44
CA ASP A 22 7.70 -8.22 -17.94
C ASP A 22 8.07 -8.14 -16.46
N THR A 23 9.36 -8.16 -16.18
CA THR A 23 9.88 -8.28 -14.82
C THR A 23 9.56 -7.09 -13.93
N ASP A 24 9.24 -5.93 -14.50
CA ASP A 24 8.89 -4.72 -13.75
C ASP A 24 7.42 -4.72 -13.29
N ASN A 25 6.58 -5.54 -13.94
CA ASN A 25 5.20 -5.74 -13.53
C ASN A 25 5.09 -6.61 -12.27
N TRP A 26 5.93 -7.64 -12.15
CA TRP A 26 5.84 -8.66 -11.10
C TRP A 26 6.67 -8.29 -9.86
N PRO A 27 6.17 -8.52 -8.64
CA PRO A 27 6.92 -8.23 -7.43
C PRO A 27 8.14 -9.15 -7.25
N ARG A 28 8.96 -8.87 -6.24
CA ARG A 28 10.16 -9.66 -5.92
C ARG A 28 9.83 -10.73 -4.88
N CYS A 29 10.40 -11.92 -5.03
CA CYS A 29 10.35 -12.95 -3.98
C CYS A 29 11.25 -12.53 -2.81
N ILE A 30 10.73 -12.64 -1.58
CA ILE A 30 11.43 -12.30 -0.33
C ILE A 30 11.46 -13.45 0.67
N GLN A 31 10.58 -14.43 0.50
CA GLN A 31 10.64 -15.72 1.16
C GLN A 31 10.16 -16.79 0.18
N ILE A 32 10.79 -17.96 0.24
CA ILE A 32 10.28 -19.16 -0.39
C ILE A 32 10.37 -20.32 0.61
N ALA A 33 9.28 -21.06 0.74
CA ALA A 33 9.26 -22.31 1.48
C ALA A 33 8.74 -23.42 0.59
N TRP A 34 9.20 -24.65 0.84
CA TRP A 34 8.68 -25.81 0.13
C TRP A 34 8.77 -27.10 0.95
N GLN A 35 7.88 -28.03 0.59
CA GLN A 35 7.91 -29.42 1.02
C GLN A 35 7.87 -30.33 -0.21
N LEU A 36 8.75 -31.32 -0.23
CA LEU A 36 8.76 -32.37 -1.24
C LEU A 36 8.20 -33.65 -0.62
N HIS A 37 7.14 -34.19 -1.21
CA HIS A 37 6.50 -35.43 -0.75
C HIS A 37 6.63 -36.55 -1.79
N ASP A 38 6.71 -37.78 -1.30
CA ASP A 38 6.54 -38.95 -2.14
C ASP A 38 5.08 -39.11 -2.61
N GLU A 39 4.82 -40.13 -3.42
CA GLU A 39 3.48 -40.41 -3.95
C GLU A 39 2.44 -40.76 -2.88
N MET A 40 2.85 -41.18 -1.68
CA MET A 40 1.95 -41.55 -0.59
C MET A 40 1.77 -40.42 0.44
N GLY A 41 2.33 -39.24 0.17
CA GLY A 41 2.23 -38.06 1.03
C GLY A 41 3.29 -38.01 2.14
N ARG A 42 4.30 -38.87 2.14
CA ARG A 42 5.39 -38.81 3.13
C ARG A 42 6.37 -37.70 2.75
N MET A 43 6.70 -36.84 3.71
CA MET A 43 7.67 -35.76 3.51
C MET A 43 9.08 -36.35 3.30
N VAL A 44 9.71 -35.97 2.20
CA VAL A 44 11.09 -36.36 1.83
C VAL A 44 12.08 -35.29 2.26
N GLU A 45 11.78 -34.03 1.98
CA GLU A 45 12.57 -32.87 2.39
C GLU A 45 11.68 -31.64 2.52
N HIS A 46 12.13 -30.66 3.31
CA HIS A 46 11.51 -29.34 3.39
C HIS A 46 12.62 -28.28 3.51
N GLN A 47 12.33 -27.06 3.05
CA GLN A 47 13.21 -25.91 3.20
C GLN A 47 12.39 -24.63 3.35
N ASP A 48 13.00 -23.62 3.96
CA ASP A 48 12.48 -22.27 4.15
C ASP A 48 13.66 -21.29 4.07
N TYR A 49 13.56 -20.32 3.16
CA TYR A 49 14.59 -19.32 2.95
C TYR A 49 13.98 -17.93 2.84
N LEU A 50 14.48 -17.01 3.67
CA LEU A 50 14.40 -15.58 3.38
C LEU A 50 15.39 -15.26 2.24
N VAL A 51 14.99 -14.34 1.37
CA VAL A 51 15.81 -13.90 0.24
C VAL A 51 16.28 -12.48 0.50
N ARG A 52 17.59 -12.27 0.39
CA ARG A 52 18.21 -10.97 0.62
C ARG A 52 17.75 -9.98 -0.46
N PRO A 53 17.21 -8.80 -0.07
CA PRO A 53 16.84 -7.79 -1.03
C PRO A 53 18.10 -7.11 -1.58
N GLU A 54 18.34 -7.24 -2.89
CA GLU A 54 19.48 -6.65 -3.59
C GLU A 54 18.98 -5.59 -4.58
N GLY A 55 19.23 -4.32 -4.26
CA GLY A 55 18.82 -3.18 -5.09
C GLY A 55 17.34 -2.81 -4.98
N PHE A 56 16.62 -3.31 -3.98
CA PHE A 56 15.25 -2.93 -3.65
C PHE A 56 15.01 -3.02 -2.15
N ASN A 57 13.87 -2.51 -1.69
CA ASN A 57 13.37 -2.63 -0.32
C ASN A 57 12.00 -3.32 -0.31
N ILE A 58 11.65 -3.89 0.83
CA ILE A 58 10.34 -4.52 1.05
C ILE A 58 9.35 -3.41 1.46
N PRO A 59 8.29 -3.16 0.68
CA PRO A 59 7.33 -2.11 1.00
C PRO A 59 6.57 -2.39 2.29
N TYR A 60 6.23 -1.33 3.04
CA TYR A 60 5.59 -1.50 4.35
C TYR A 60 4.23 -2.19 4.28
N ASP A 61 3.43 -1.95 3.23
CA ASP A 61 2.14 -2.62 3.09
C ASP A 61 2.30 -4.15 2.92
N ALA A 62 3.40 -4.60 2.31
CA ALA A 62 3.76 -6.02 2.24
C ALA A 62 4.26 -6.52 3.60
N GLU A 63 5.21 -5.82 4.24
CA GLU A 63 5.71 -6.17 5.59
C GLU A 63 4.57 -6.30 6.60
N ARG A 64 3.53 -5.46 6.53
CA ARG A 64 2.39 -5.55 7.45
C ARG A 64 1.62 -6.86 7.32
N ILE A 65 1.62 -7.47 6.14
CA ILE A 65 0.93 -8.72 5.82
C ILE A 65 1.78 -9.91 6.30
N HIS A 66 3.00 -10.07 5.78
CA HIS A 66 3.83 -11.26 6.03
C HIS A 66 4.87 -11.09 7.15
N GLY A 67 5.09 -9.87 7.64
CA GLY A 67 5.96 -9.57 8.78
C GLY A 67 7.46 -9.50 8.47
N ILE A 68 7.89 -9.56 7.22
CA ILE A 68 9.32 -9.56 6.83
C ILE A 68 9.73 -8.13 6.50
N SER A 69 10.60 -7.53 7.31
CA SER A 69 11.18 -6.23 6.98
C SER A 69 12.40 -6.35 6.08
N THR A 70 12.76 -5.25 5.42
CA THR A 70 13.99 -5.18 4.60
C THR A 70 15.22 -5.56 5.39
N GLU A 71 15.30 -5.13 6.66
CA GLU A 71 16.44 -5.38 7.54
C GLU A 71 16.51 -6.84 7.98
N LEU A 72 15.36 -7.47 8.26
CA LEU A 72 15.29 -8.90 8.55
C LEU A 72 15.80 -9.73 7.38
N ALA A 73 15.26 -9.47 6.18
CA ALA A 73 15.66 -10.17 4.97
C ALA A 73 17.13 -9.89 4.60
N ALA A 74 17.63 -8.69 4.87
CA ALA A 74 19.04 -8.36 4.65
C ALA A 74 19.99 -9.14 5.59
N GLU A 75 19.64 -9.25 6.87
CA GLU A 75 20.46 -9.92 7.89
C GLU A 75 20.41 -11.45 7.78
N GLN A 76 19.23 -12.02 7.52
CA GLN A 76 18.99 -13.47 7.59
C GLN A 76 18.82 -14.14 6.23
N GLY A 77 18.62 -13.36 5.17
CA GLY A 77 18.37 -13.89 3.83
C GLY A 77 19.62 -14.38 3.11
N ILE A 78 19.42 -15.39 2.27
CA ILE A 78 20.40 -15.89 1.30
C ILE A 78 20.31 -15.11 -0.02
N SER A 79 21.34 -15.21 -0.85
CA SER A 79 21.34 -14.58 -2.19
C SER A 79 20.32 -15.22 -3.13
N PHE A 80 19.87 -14.48 -4.15
CA PHE A 80 19.01 -15.03 -5.20
C PHE A 80 19.66 -16.19 -5.95
N ASP A 81 20.95 -16.09 -6.30
CA ASP A 81 21.68 -17.17 -6.97
C ASP A 81 21.65 -18.48 -6.15
N GLU A 82 21.90 -18.38 -4.85
CA GLU A 82 21.84 -19.52 -3.94
C GLU A 82 20.42 -20.09 -3.82
N MET A 83 19.42 -19.22 -3.64
CA MET A 83 18.01 -19.62 -3.52
C MET A 83 17.52 -20.33 -4.79
N LEU A 84 17.76 -19.73 -5.95
CA LEU A 84 17.32 -20.27 -7.24
C LEU A 84 18.02 -21.59 -7.57
N ALA A 85 19.30 -21.75 -7.21
CA ALA A 85 20.00 -23.02 -7.35
C ALA A 85 19.35 -24.13 -6.51
N LYS A 86 19.10 -23.87 -5.23
CA LYS A 86 18.44 -24.83 -4.31
C LYS A 86 17.03 -25.16 -4.78
N PHE A 87 16.28 -24.18 -5.27
CA PHE A 87 14.93 -24.42 -5.78
C PHE A 87 14.95 -25.24 -7.08
N ASN A 88 15.90 -24.99 -7.98
CA ASN A 88 16.10 -25.82 -9.18
C ASN A 88 16.45 -27.28 -8.84
N GLU A 89 17.25 -27.52 -7.81
CA GLU A 89 17.56 -28.88 -7.36
C GLU A 89 16.30 -29.66 -6.96
N VAL A 90 15.40 -29.04 -6.19
CA VAL A 90 14.14 -29.71 -5.80
C VAL A 90 13.16 -29.84 -6.97
N LEU A 91 13.08 -28.85 -7.87
CA LEU A 91 12.28 -28.95 -9.10
C LEU A 91 12.69 -30.17 -9.95
N ASN A 92 13.97 -30.53 -9.96
CA ASN A 92 14.46 -31.71 -10.68
C ASN A 92 14.06 -33.04 -10.04
N LYS A 93 13.80 -33.07 -8.73
CA LYS A 93 13.27 -34.25 -8.01
C LYS A 93 11.75 -34.39 -8.16
N ALA A 94 11.06 -33.27 -8.39
CA ALA A 94 9.61 -33.19 -8.40
C ALA A 94 9.01 -33.68 -9.74
N LYS A 95 7.78 -34.20 -9.65
CA LYS A 95 6.94 -34.53 -10.82
C LYS A 95 5.83 -33.52 -11.02
N PHE A 96 5.28 -32.98 -9.93
CA PHE A 96 4.18 -32.03 -9.93
C PHE A 96 4.54 -30.82 -9.08
N ILE A 97 4.03 -29.66 -9.50
CA ILE A 97 3.92 -28.47 -8.66
C ILE A 97 2.54 -28.48 -8.02
N VAL A 98 2.49 -28.20 -6.72
CA VAL A 98 1.28 -28.17 -5.94
C VAL A 98 1.22 -26.86 -5.16
N GLY A 99 0.05 -26.27 -5.04
CA GLY A 99 -0.14 -25.11 -4.18
C GLY A 99 -1.60 -24.65 -4.10
N GLN A 100 -1.83 -23.56 -3.37
CA GLN A 100 -3.13 -22.89 -3.27
C GLN A 100 -3.09 -21.62 -4.12
N ASN A 101 -3.76 -21.60 -5.27
CA ASN A 101 -3.66 -20.52 -6.25
C ASN A 101 -2.21 -20.33 -6.75
N VAL A 102 -1.52 -21.44 -6.99
CA VAL A 102 -0.06 -21.55 -7.22
C VAL A 102 0.40 -20.88 -8.51
N GLY A 103 -0.53 -20.54 -9.40
CA GLY A 103 -0.22 -19.77 -10.60
C GLY A 103 0.42 -18.42 -10.28
N PHE A 104 0.13 -17.83 -9.12
CA PHE A 104 0.82 -16.63 -8.64
C PHE A 104 2.30 -16.93 -8.36
N ASP A 105 2.59 -17.89 -7.48
CA ASP A 105 3.95 -18.27 -7.06
C ASP A 105 4.82 -18.77 -8.20
N VAL A 106 4.23 -19.53 -9.14
CA VAL A 106 4.91 -19.97 -10.38
C VAL A 106 5.34 -18.78 -11.23
N ASN A 107 4.49 -17.75 -11.35
CA ASN A 107 4.87 -16.55 -12.10
C ASN A 107 5.96 -15.74 -11.37
N ILE A 108 5.88 -15.63 -10.04
CA ILE A 108 6.91 -14.96 -9.22
C ILE A 108 8.27 -15.63 -9.42
N MET A 109 8.34 -16.94 -9.18
CA MET A 109 9.60 -17.68 -9.34
C MET A 109 10.05 -17.72 -10.80
N GLY A 110 9.12 -17.77 -11.76
CA GLY A 110 9.41 -17.68 -13.19
C GLY A 110 10.06 -16.36 -13.57
N CYS A 111 9.58 -15.26 -12.99
CA CYS A 111 10.19 -13.94 -13.15
C CYS A 111 11.59 -13.89 -12.53
N GLU A 112 11.80 -14.44 -11.33
CA GLU A 112 13.14 -14.46 -10.72
C GLU A 112 14.12 -15.30 -11.55
N PHE A 113 13.73 -16.48 -12.02
CA PHE A 113 14.56 -17.25 -12.96
C PHE A 113 14.88 -16.45 -14.24
N HIS A 114 13.90 -15.72 -14.79
CA HIS A 114 14.11 -14.89 -15.97
C HIS A 114 15.08 -13.73 -15.70
N ARG A 115 14.93 -13.02 -14.57
CA ARG A 115 15.82 -11.91 -14.15
C ARG A 115 17.28 -12.35 -14.06
N PHE A 116 17.52 -13.55 -13.54
CA PHE A 116 18.88 -14.10 -13.37
C PHE A 116 19.37 -14.92 -14.56
N GLY A 117 18.56 -15.07 -15.62
CA GLY A 117 18.92 -15.85 -16.80
C GLY A 117 19.15 -17.34 -16.51
N ILE A 118 18.52 -17.88 -15.46
CA ILE A 118 18.70 -19.26 -15.01
C ILE A 118 17.62 -20.13 -15.65
N ALA A 119 18.04 -21.14 -16.40
CA ALA A 119 17.13 -22.14 -16.97
C ALA A 119 16.47 -22.98 -15.86
N ASN A 120 15.21 -23.32 -16.05
CA ASN A 120 14.43 -24.16 -15.15
C ASN A 120 13.38 -24.95 -15.95
N ARG A 121 12.83 -26.00 -15.34
CA ARG A 121 11.77 -26.83 -15.93
C ARG A 121 10.38 -26.52 -15.39
N MET A 122 10.24 -25.48 -14.56
CA MET A 122 9.02 -25.22 -13.77
C MET A 122 7.81 -24.98 -14.68
N ALA A 123 7.98 -24.24 -15.78
CA ALA A 123 6.92 -23.95 -16.74
C ALA A 123 6.39 -25.19 -17.48
N GLU A 124 7.15 -26.29 -17.51
CA GLU A 124 6.76 -27.55 -18.16
C GLU A 124 6.11 -28.54 -17.19
N MET A 125 6.17 -28.27 -15.88
CA MET A 125 5.67 -29.19 -14.86
C MET A 125 4.15 -29.12 -14.76
N PRO A 126 3.46 -30.28 -14.66
CA PRO A 126 2.04 -30.31 -14.37
C PRO A 126 1.74 -29.69 -12.99
N VAL A 127 0.69 -28.86 -12.93
CA VAL A 127 0.25 -28.15 -11.73
C VAL A 127 -1.00 -28.81 -11.15
N LEU A 128 -1.01 -29.04 -9.83
CA LEU A 128 -2.15 -29.49 -9.06
C LEU A 128 -2.52 -28.40 -8.03
N ASP A 129 -3.63 -27.71 -8.27
CA ASP A 129 -4.04 -26.58 -7.42
C ASP A 129 -5.20 -26.98 -6.48
N THR A 130 -5.15 -26.52 -5.23
CA THR A 130 -6.21 -26.71 -4.23
C THR A 130 -7.27 -25.61 -4.24
N CYS A 131 -7.05 -24.53 -4.99
CA CYS A 131 -7.97 -23.41 -5.20
C CYS A 131 -8.65 -23.51 -6.58
N THR A 132 -9.65 -24.38 -6.69
CA THR A 132 -10.33 -24.66 -7.97
C THR A 132 -11.84 -24.52 -7.89
N GLU A 133 -12.51 -24.47 -9.06
CA GLU A 133 -13.98 -24.52 -9.14
C GLU A 133 -14.56 -25.79 -8.49
N ILE A 134 -13.82 -26.90 -8.46
CA ILE A 134 -14.23 -28.13 -7.77
C ILE A 134 -14.29 -27.87 -6.26
N THR A 135 -13.25 -27.26 -5.69
CA THR A 135 -13.25 -26.88 -4.26
C THR A 135 -14.25 -25.77 -3.94
N ALA A 136 -14.52 -24.85 -4.87
CA ALA A 136 -15.59 -23.87 -4.70
C ALA A 136 -16.98 -24.52 -4.66
N GLN A 137 -17.23 -25.54 -5.48
CA GLN A 137 -18.45 -26.34 -5.44
C GLN A 137 -18.56 -27.17 -4.16
N LEU A 138 -17.43 -27.65 -3.63
CA LEU A 138 -17.39 -28.39 -2.38
C LEU A 138 -17.79 -27.51 -1.17
N LEU A 139 -17.30 -26.26 -1.14
CA LEU A 139 -17.53 -25.35 -0.01
C LEU A 139 -18.78 -24.47 -0.17
N GLN A 140 -19.26 -24.25 -1.40
CA GLN A 140 -20.47 -23.46 -1.72
C GLN A 140 -20.48 -22.03 -1.12
N LEU A 141 -19.31 -21.39 -1.05
CA LEU A 141 -19.18 -20.06 -0.46
C LEU A 141 -19.88 -18.99 -1.31
N PRO A 142 -20.65 -18.06 -0.70
CA PRO A 142 -21.36 -17.03 -1.45
C PRO A 142 -20.43 -15.93 -1.94
N GLY A 143 -20.78 -15.31 -3.08
CA GLY A 143 -20.09 -14.12 -3.62
C GLY A 143 -19.02 -14.39 -4.66
N GLY A 144 -19.08 -15.52 -5.37
CA GLY A 144 -18.26 -15.75 -6.56
C GLY A 144 -18.69 -14.88 -7.74
N ARG A 145 -17.73 -14.61 -8.63
CA ARG A 145 -17.99 -13.78 -9.82
C ARG A 145 -18.90 -14.50 -10.81
N GLY A 146 -19.78 -13.75 -11.47
CA GLY A 146 -20.67 -14.30 -12.50
C GLY A 146 -21.72 -15.28 -11.97
N GLY A 147 -22.12 -15.18 -10.70
CA GLY A 147 -23.11 -16.07 -10.09
C GLY A 147 -22.57 -17.44 -9.64
N LYS A 148 -21.25 -17.65 -9.72
CA LYS A 148 -20.58 -18.86 -9.23
C LYS A 148 -20.34 -18.80 -7.72
N PHE A 149 -19.91 -19.94 -7.15
CA PHE A 149 -19.37 -19.97 -5.79
C PHE A 149 -18.01 -19.27 -5.73
N LYS A 150 -17.69 -18.69 -4.57
CA LYS A 150 -16.40 -18.06 -4.31
C LYS A 150 -15.32 -19.15 -4.24
N LEU A 151 -14.19 -18.93 -4.92
CA LEU A 151 -12.99 -19.75 -4.73
C LEU A 151 -12.52 -19.63 -3.26
N PRO A 152 -12.27 -20.74 -2.55
CA PRO A 152 -11.94 -20.69 -1.14
C PRO A 152 -10.53 -20.17 -0.90
N THR A 153 -10.35 -19.37 0.15
CA THR A 153 -9.00 -19.11 0.70
C THR A 153 -8.44 -20.36 1.36
N LEU A 154 -7.13 -20.41 1.59
CA LEU A 154 -6.50 -21.52 2.31
C LEU A 154 -7.14 -21.75 3.68
N THR A 155 -7.38 -20.68 4.43
CA THR A 155 -8.06 -20.74 5.74
C THR A 155 -9.48 -21.31 5.63
N GLU A 156 -10.24 -20.93 4.60
CA GLU A 156 -11.60 -21.45 4.39
C GLU A 156 -11.58 -22.94 4.03
N LEU A 157 -10.68 -23.36 3.14
CA LEU A 157 -10.51 -24.76 2.75
C LEU A 157 -10.04 -25.61 3.92
N HIS A 158 -9.03 -25.15 4.66
CA HIS A 158 -8.53 -25.82 5.86
C HIS A 158 -9.62 -25.94 6.93
N GLY A 159 -10.36 -24.87 7.18
CA GLY A 159 -11.49 -24.87 8.11
C GLY A 159 -12.56 -25.89 7.72
N TYR A 160 -12.87 -26.01 6.42
CA TYR A 160 -13.82 -27.00 5.92
C TYR A 160 -13.32 -28.44 6.09
N LEU A 161 -12.05 -28.70 5.77
CA LEU A 161 -11.49 -30.06 5.79
C LEU A 161 -11.23 -30.58 7.21
N PHE A 162 -10.80 -29.72 8.13
CA PHE A 162 -10.30 -30.10 9.45
C PHE A 162 -11.13 -29.56 10.63
N GLY A 163 -12.15 -28.73 10.38
CA GLY A 163 -13.00 -28.15 11.43
C GLY A 163 -12.33 -27.08 12.29
N VAL A 164 -11.11 -26.67 11.94
CA VAL A 164 -10.34 -25.63 12.63
C VAL A 164 -9.78 -24.60 11.64
N PRO A 165 -9.92 -23.30 11.89
CA PRO A 165 -9.34 -22.28 11.04
C PRO A 165 -7.81 -22.30 11.15
N PHE A 166 -7.15 -21.93 10.04
CA PHE A 166 -5.72 -21.70 9.98
C PHE A 166 -5.41 -20.21 10.21
N ASN A 167 -4.68 -19.91 11.28
CA ASN A 167 -4.46 -18.55 11.80
C ASN A 167 -3.09 -17.94 11.44
N GLU A 168 -2.16 -18.73 10.91
CA GLU A 168 -0.79 -18.31 10.57
C GLU A 168 -0.60 -18.01 9.07
N ALA A 169 -1.67 -17.53 8.41
CA ALA A 169 -1.62 -17.18 7.00
C ALA A 169 -0.62 -16.04 6.72
N HIS A 170 0.01 -16.07 5.55
CA HIS A 170 1.07 -15.14 5.12
C HIS A 170 2.40 -15.38 5.82
N ASN A 171 2.72 -16.67 5.97
CA ASN A 171 4.06 -17.15 6.25
C ASN A 171 4.25 -18.38 5.38
N ALA A 172 5.13 -18.29 4.37
CA ALA A 172 5.29 -19.33 3.36
C ALA A 172 5.43 -20.73 3.96
N THR A 173 6.13 -20.89 5.08
CA THR A 173 6.32 -22.22 5.72
C THR A 173 5.03 -22.76 6.31
N ALA A 174 4.22 -21.91 6.94
CA ALA A 174 2.91 -22.27 7.49
C ALA A 174 1.89 -22.51 6.37
N ASP A 175 1.92 -21.69 5.32
CA ASP A 175 1.06 -21.82 4.14
C ASP A 175 1.36 -23.11 3.35
N VAL A 176 2.63 -23.47 3.18
CA VAL A 176 3.04 -24.76 2.58
C VAL A 176 2.55 -25.94 3.42
N GLU A 177 2.66 -25.89 4.75
CA GLU A 177 2.19 -26.97 5.61
C GLU A 177 0.66 -27.12 5.54
N ALA A 178 -0.08 -26.01 5.64
CA ALA A 178 -1.53 -26.02 5.52
C ALA A 178 -2.01 -26.48 4.13
N THR A 179 -1.34 -26.03 3.07
CA THR A 179 -1.64 -26.43 1.69
C THR A 179 -1.35 -27.90 1.46
N THR A 180 -0.22 -28.40 1.96
CA THR A 180 0.13 -29.84 1.90
C THR A 180 -0.96 -30.69 2.54
N ARG A 181 -1.41 -30.31 3.74
CA ARG A 181 -2.48 -31.03 4.45
C ARG A 181 -3.79 -31.02 3.65
N CYS A 182 -4.19 -29.86 3.14
CA CYS A 182 -5.40 -29.74 2.31
C CYS A 182 -5.29 -30.62 1.05
N PHE A 183 -4.16 -30.56 0.35
CA PHE A 183 -3.92 -31.35 -0.87
C PHE A 183 -4.03 -32.86 -0.63
N LEU A 184 -3.33 -33.38 0.38
CA LEU A 184 -3.35 -34.82 0.69
C LEU A 184 -4.73 -35.28 1.17
N GLU A 185 -5.47 -34.44 1.91
CA GLU A 185 -6.84 -34.74 2.33
C GLU A 185 -7.81 -34.73 1.12
N LEU A 186 -7.62 -33.83 0.16
CA LEU A 186 -8.37 -33.82 -1.10
C LEU A 186 -8.08 -35.06 -1.97
N ILE A 187 -6.84 -35.56 -1.98
CA ILE A 187 -6.50 -36.86 -2.59
C ILE A 187 -7.27 -37.98 -1.88
N LYS A 188 -7.24 -38.01 -0.54
CA LYS A 188 -7.90 -39.04 0.27
C LYS A 188 -9.41 -39.12 -0.01
N ARG A 189 -10.04 -37.96 -0.25
CA ARG A 189 -11.46 -37.78 -0.60
C ARG A 189 -11.78 -37.95 -2.09
N GLU A 190 -10.79 -38.33 -2.91
CA GLU A 190 -10.94 -38.51 -4.36
C GLU A 190 -11.44 -37.25 -5.10
N VAL A 191 -11.07 -36.05 -4.61
CA VAL A 191 -11.38 -34.79 -5.29
C VAL A 191 -10.51 -34.60 -6.53
N PHE A 192 -9.25 -35.04 -6.47
CA PHE A 192 -8.36 -35.16 -7.63
C PHE A 192 -8.60 -36.47 -8.37
N LYS A 193 -8.60 -36.42 -9.71
CA LYS A 193 -8.80 -37.60 -10.56
C LYS A 193 -7.49 -38.35 -10.79
N LYS A 194 -7.59 -39.65 -11.09
CA LYS A 194 -6.43 -40.50 -11.40
C LYS A 194 -5.61 -40.01 -12.59
N GLU A 195 -6.28 -39.40 -13.58
CA GLU A 195 -5.63 -38.81 -14.75
C GLU A 195 -4.81 -37.56 -14.38
N GLU A 196 -5.28 -36.77 -13.42
CA GLU A 196 -4.56 -35.58 -12.92
C GLU A 196 -3.33 -35.97 -12.12
N LEU A 197 -3.47 -37.01 -11.27
CA LEU A 197 -2.37 -37.54 -10.46
C LEU A 197 -1.42 -38.45 -11.25
N LEU A 198 -1.79 -38.86 -12.47
CA LEU A 198 -1.07 -39.82 -13.32
C LEU A 198 -0.81 -41.15 -12.59
N VAL A 199 -1.87 -41.72 -12.00
CA VAL A 199 -1.87 -42.95 -11.17
C VAL A 199 -2.89 -43.98 -11.66
N ASP A 200 -2.78 -45.21 -11.17
CA ASP A 200 -3.75 -46.28 -11.42
C ASP A 200 -4.99 -46.19 -10.51
N ALA A 201 -6.02 -47.00 -10.79
CA ALA A 201 -7.26 -47.02 -10.02
C ALA A 201 -7.08 -47.56 -8.58
N GLU A 202 -6.06 -48.37 -8.34
CA GLU A 202 -5.75 -48.95 -7.03
C GLU A 202 -4.95 -47.96 -6.14
N TYR A 203 -4.63 -46.77 -6.65
CA TYR A 203 -3.93 -45.74 -5.89
C TYR A 203 -4.75 -45.23 -4.69
N PHE A 204 -6.01 -44.86 -4.87
CA PHE A 204 -6.81 -44.26 -3.79
C PHE A 204 -7.08 -45.23 -2.62
N PRO A 205 -7.41 -46.53 -2.86
CA PRO A 205 -7.45 -47.51 -1.79
C PRO A 205 -6.13 -47.61 -1.01
N ARG A 206 -4.98 -47.72 -1.71
CA ARG A 206 -3.64 -47.77 -1.08
C ARG A 206 -3.32 -46.51 -0.29
N PHE A 207 -3.65 -45.33 -0.84
CA PHE A 207 -3.41 -44.05 -0.18
C PHE A 207 -4.20 -43.94 1.14
N ARG A 208 -5.46 -44.41 1.17
CA ARG A 208 -6.28 -44.46 2.38
C ARG A 208 -5.77 -45.46 3.42
N GLU A 209 -5.25 -46.60 2.98
CA GLU A 209 -4.66 -47.60 3.87
C GLU A 209 -3.40 -47.06 4.57
N ILE A 210 -2.56 -46.32 3.82
CA ILE A 210 -1.35 -45.71 4.37
C ILE A 210 -1.68 -44.48 5.24
N ASN A 211 -2.74 -43.75 4.92
CA ASN A 211 -3.17 -42.55 5.63
C ASN A 211 -4.57 -42.72 6.26
N PRO A 212 -4.76 -43.59 7.27
CA PRO A 212 -6.08 -43.93 7.80
C PRO A 212 -6.72 -42.79 8.61
N ALA A 213 -5.91 -42.02 9.35
CA ALA A 213 -6.35 -40.86 10.13
C ALA A 213 -6.47 -39.59 9.27
N LEU A 214 -7.00 -38.50 9.84
CA LEU A 214 -6.93 -37.17 9.21
C LEU A 214 -5.46 -36.82 8.92
N ILE A 215 -5.21 -36.12 7.81
CA ILE A 215 -3.85 -35.70 7.49
C ILE A 215 -3.35 -34.68 8.53
N GLU A 216 -2.36 -35.11 9.31
CA GLU A 216 -1.70 -34.29 10.32
C GLU A 216 -0.64 -33.37 9.69
N GLY A 217 -0.30 -32.30 10.40
CA GLY A 217 0.87 -31.49 10.05
C GLY A 217 2.17 -32.23 10.37
N VAL A 218 3.23 -31.85 9.68
CA VAL A 218 4.58 -32.36 9.91
C VAL A 218 5.22 -31.73 11.16
N GLY A 219 4.58 -30.71 11.76
CA GLY A 219 4.97 -30.13 13.04
C GLY A 219 6.16 -29.19 12.93
N LEU A 220 6.27 -28.47 11.80
CA LEU A 220 7.32 -27.48 11.60
C LEU A 220 7.12 -26.31 12.57
N LYS A 221 8.24 -25.77 13.07
CA LYS A 221 8.20 -24.57 13.90
C LYS A 221 8.25 -23.35 12.99
N HIS A 222 7.18 -22.57 12.97
CA HIS A 222 7.08 -21.33 12.21
C HIS A 222 7.65 -20.17 13.00
N ILE A 223 8.56 -19.40 12.39
CA ILE A 223 9.12 -18.20 13.01
C ILE A 223 8.08 -17.09 12.95
N ASN A 224 7.88 -16.37 14.04
CA ASN A 224 7.10 -15.14 14.02
C ASN A 224 7.92 -14.01 13.38
N LEU A 225 7.81 -13.89 12.06
CA LEU A 225 8.58 -12.95 11.24
C LEU A 225 8.35 -11.50 11.69
N LYS A 226 7.11 -11.15 12.06
CA LYS A 226 6.77 -9.82 12.58
C LYS A 226 7.53 -9.49 13.86
N ALA A 227 7.58 -10.42 14.81
CA ALA A 227 8.33 -10.24 16.05
C ALA A 227 9.84 -10.11 15.79
N ALA A 228 10.39 -10.90 14.86
CA ALA A 228 11.80 -10.84 14.47
C ALA A 228 12.15 -9.48 13.82
N SER A 229 11.31 -9.01 12.90
CA SER A 229 11.45 -7.68 12.28
C SER A 229 11.38 -6.55 13.32
N ASP A 230 10.43 -6.63 14.26
CA ASP A 230 10.30 -5.65 15.34
C ASP A 230 11.51 -5.62 16.29
N GLU A 231 12.14 -6.78 16.54
CA GLU A 231 13.36 -6.88 17.35
C GLU A 231 14.54 -6.18 16.66
N ILE A 232 14.75 -6.45 15.37
CA ILE A 232 15.78 -5.79 14.57
C ILE A 232 15.53 -4.27 14.52
N ARG A 233 14.29 -3.83 14.31
CA ARG A 233 13.93 -2.41 14.30
C ARG A 233 14.29 -1.73 15.61
N LYS A 234 13.92 -2.33 16.75
CA LYS A 234 14.27 -1.80 18.09
C LYS A 234 15.77 -1.75 18.31
N ARG A 235 16.52 -2.71 17.78
CA ARG A 235 17.99 -2.75 17.86
C ARG A 235 18.61 -1.60 17.04
N LEU A 236 18.13 -1.36 15.83
CA LEU A 236 18.61 -0.27 14.96
C LEU A 236 18.26 1.11 15.51
N GLN A 237 17.02 1.33 15.97
CA GLN A 237 16.61 2.59 16.60
C GLN A 237 17.46 2.93 17.84
N LYS A 238 17.90 1.93 18.61
CA LYS A 238 18.82 2.15 19.73
C LYS A 238 20.23 2.51 19.27
N ALA A 239 20.68 1.97 18.15
CA ALA A 239 22.02 2.20 17.61
C ALA A 239 22.17 3.57 16.95
N GLU A 240 21.12 4.07 16.29
CA GLU A 240 21.14 5.38 15.61
C GLU A 240 21.16 6.58 16.57
N GLY A 241 20.92 6.35 17.87
CA GLY A 241 20.83 7.43 18.86
C GLY A 241 19.52 8.18 18.70
N GLY A 242 18.60 8.01 19.64
CA GLY A 242 17.23 8.48 19.50
C GLY A 242 17.10 9.98 19.24
N GLY A 243 16.72 10.33 18.00
CA GLY A 243 16.16 11.61 17.60
C GLY A 243 16.98 12.86 17.96
N VAL A 244 16.33 14.00 17.76
CA VAL A 244 16.82 15.34 18.13
C VAL A 244 17.10 15.39 19.63
N SER A 245 18.24 15.95 20.02
CA SER A 245 18.62 16.00 21.44
C SER A 245 17.63 16.85 22.26
N LYS A 246 17.54 16.63 23.58
CA LYS A 246 16.65 17.45 24.44
C LYS A 246 16.99 18.95 24.38
N GLN A 247 18.27 19.28 24.21
CA GLN A 247 18.72 20.66 24.08
C GLN A 247 18.25 21.25 22.74
N GLU A 248 18.49 20.53 21.65
CA GLU A 248 18.09 20.94 20.29
C GLU A 248 16.55 21.06 20.18
N LEU A 249 15.78 20.17 20.80
CA LEU A 249 14.32 20.31 20.90
C LEU A 249 13.89 21.59 21.64
N ALA A 250 14.63 22.02 22.66
CA ALA A 250 14.34 23.26 23.36
C ALA A 250 14.66 24.48 22.50
N GLU A 251 15.79 24.45 21.79
CA GLU A 251 16.21 25.47 20.83
C GLU A 251 15.20 25.60 19.67
N ASN A 252 14.80 24.48 19.06
CA ASN A 252 13.78 24.45 18.00
C ASN A 252 12.44 25.00 18.47
N LYS A 253 12.00 24.66 19.69
CA LYS A 253 10.76 25.21 20.26
C LYS A 253 10.84 26.72 20.44
N GLN A 254 12.01 27.23 20.82
CA GLN A 254 12.24 28.66 20.95
C GLN A 254 12.18 29.37 19.59
N GLU A 255 12.77 28.77 18.55
CA GLU A 255 12.71 29.27 17.18
C GLU A 255 11.26 29.29 16.65
N LEU A 256 10.54 28.19 16.83
CA LEU A 256 9.15 28.04 16.38
C LEU A 256 8.16 28.94 17.14
N ALA A 257 8.51 29.43 18.33
CA ALA A 257 7.64 30.33 19.10
C ALA A 257 7.23 31.56 18.29
N ALA A 258 8.17 32.14 17.53
CA ALA A 258 7.93 33.30 16.67
C ALA A 258 7.46 32.94 15.24
N ALA A 259 7.59 31.67 14.82
CA ALA A 259 7.17 31.23 13.50
C ALA A 259 5.65 31.37 13.32
N THR A 260 5.21 31.71 12.11
CA THR A 260 3.79 31.71 11.78
C THR A 260 3.44 30.41 11.06
N PHE A 261 2.30 29.80 11.41
CA PHE A 261 1.81 28.59 10.76
C PHE A 261 0.54 28.90 9.96
N VAL A 262 0.41 28.26 8.80
CA VAL A 262 -0.75 28.34 7.91
C VAL A 262 -1.08 26.95 7.40
N HIS A 263 -2.37 26.59 7.39
CA HIS A 263 -2.80 25.35 6.76
C HIS A 263 -2.86 25.48 5.24
N LEU A 264 -2.08 24.66 4.54
CA LEU A 264 -1.99 24.62 3.08
C LEU A 264 -2.81 23.49 2.42
N HIS A 265 -3.34 22.56 3.22
CA HIS A 265 -4.07 21.38 2.74
C HIS A 265 -5.39 21.23 3.53
N ASN A 266 -6.47 21.78 2.99
CA ASN A 266 -7.78 21.82 3.64
C ASN A 266 -8.90 21.53 2.64
N HIS A 267 -9.82 20.64 3.02
CA HIS A 267 -10.99 20.30 2.22
C HIS A 267 -12.22 21.03 2.76
N THR A 268 -13.02 21.62 1.87
CA THR A 268 -14.31 22.23 2.21
C THR A 268 -15.48 21.33 1.78
N GLN A 269 -16.71 21.77 2.03
CA GLN A 269 -17.94 21.14 1.57
C GLN A 269 -17.99 20.89 0.03
N PHE A 270 -17.10 21.50 -0.74
CA PHE A 270 -16.95 21.25 -2.19
C PHE A 270 -16.09 20.02 -2.51
N SER A 271 -15.40 19.45 -1.52
CA SER A 271 -15.03 18.02 -1.49
C SER A 271 -16.28 17.21 -1.12
N VAL A 272 -17.16 17.09 -2.11
CA VAL A 272 -18.54 16.60 -1.94
C VAL A 272 -18.57 15.24 -1.25
N LEU A 273 -19.33 15.17 -0.15
CA LEU A 273 -19.48 13.98 0.71
C LEU A 273 -18.17 13.48 1.34
N GLN A 274 -17.16 14.34 1.45
CA GLN A 274 -15.87 14.00 2.04
C GLN A 274 -15.38 15.02 3.07
N SER A 275 -15.85 16.27 3.06
CA SER A 275 -15.54 17.23 4.12
C SER A 275 -16.81 17.89 4.66
N THR A 276 -16.77 18.24 5.95
CA THR A 276 -17.84 18.97 6.66
C THR A 276 -17.52 20.46 6.82
N ILE A 277 -16.34 20.92 6.38
CA ILE A 277 -15.91 22.31 6.56
C ILE A 277 -16.65 23.23 5.58
N SER A 278 -17.46 24.15 6.09
CA SER A 278 -17.98 25.25 5.26
C SER A 278 -16.90 26.31 5.03
N ILE A 279 -16.94 26.97 3.86
CA ILE A 279 -16.01 28.06 3.53
C ILE A 279 -15.95 29.16 4.60
N PRO A 280 -17.08 29.69 5.11
CA PRO A 280 -17.04 30.70 6.17
C PRO A 280 -16.40 30.18 7.47
N ALA A 281 -16.59 28.90 7.79
CA ALA A 281 -15.99 28.30 8.98
C ALA A 281 -14.47 28.16 8.83
N LEU A 282 -13.97 27.79 7.64
CA LEU A 282 -12.54 27.73 7.34
C LEU A 282 -11.87 29.10 7.52
N VAL A 283 -12.43 30.14 6.88
CA VAL A 283 -11.91 31.52 6.98
C VAL A 283 -11.94 32.00 8.44
N LYS A 284 -13.04 31.74 9.16
CA LYS A 284 -13.16 32.12 10.58
C LYS A 284 -12.15 31.39 11.46
N ALA A 285 -11.88 30.11 11.22
CA ALA A 285 -10.92 29.33 11.99
C ALA A 285 -9.50 29.87 11.80
N ALA A 286 -9.08 30.10 10.56
CA ALA A 286 -7.78 30.71 10.24
C ALA A 286 -7.61 32.08 10.92
N ALA A 287 -8.61 32.96 10.80
CA ALA A 287 -8.60 34.27 11.43
C ALA A 287 -8.52 34.22 12.97
N SER A 288 -9.28 33.30 13.57
CA SER A 288 -9.32 33.13 15.04
C SER A 288 -7.99 32.61 15.58
N GLN A 289 -7.23 31.86 14.77
CA GLN A 289 -5.89 31.37 15.06
C GLN A 289 -4.78 32.33 14.61
N LYS A 290 -5.15 33.55 14.13
CA LYS A 290 -4.21 34.57 13.62
C LYS A 290 -3.31 34.08 12.49
N MET A 291 -3.80 33.14 11.68
CA MET A 291 -3.09 32.69 10.48
C MET A 291 -3.25 33.76 9.38
N PRO A 292 -2.15 34.27 8.78
CA PRO A 292 -2.21 35.34 7.78
C PRO A 292 -2.79 34.86 6.43
N ALA A 293 -2.79 33.55 6.19
CA ALA A 293 -3.33 32.92 4.99
C ALA A 293 -4.00 31.58 5.34
N VAL A 294 -4.74 31.03 4.38
CA VAL A 294 -5.30 29.67 4.42
C VAL A 294 -5.55 29.21 2.98
N ALA A 295 -5.22 27.95 2.67
CA ALA A 295 -5.52 27.36 1.37
C ALA A 295 -6.83 26.56 1.38
N MET A 296 -7.49 26.48 0.23
CA MET A 296 -8.59 25.56 -0.03
C MET A 296 -8.14 24.59 -1.12
N THR A 297 -8.15 23.29 -0.88
CA THR A 297 -7.59 22.26 -1.77
C THR A 297 -8.60 21.13 -1.94
N ASP A 298 -9.78 21.46 -2.50
CA ASP A 298 -10.85 20.48 -2.69
C ASP A 298 -10.51 19.40 -3.72
N HIS A 299 -11.05 18.19 -3.51
CA HIS A 299 -10.72 17.03 -4.34
C HIS A 299 -11.08 17.24 -5.83
N ALA A 300 -10.04 17.45 -6.64
CA ALA A 300 -10.02 17.54 -8.10
C ALA A 300 -10.99 18.56 -8.72
N ASN A 301 -11.40 19.57 -7.95
CA ASN A 301 -12.35 20.56 -8.41
C ASN A 301 -12.09 21.97 -7.87
N MET A 302 -12.66 22.96 -8.55
CA MET A 302 -12.59 24.38 -8.19
C MET A 302 -13.97 24.98 -7.90
N MET A 303 -14.97 24.16 -7.57
CA MET A 303 -16.37 24.60 -7.42
C MET A 303 -16.51 25.67 -6.33
N GLY A 304 -15.78 25.50 -5.22
CA GLY A 304 -15.78 26.43 -4.09
C GLY A 304 -14.98 27.71 -4.32
N ALA A 305 -14.18 27.81 -5.39
CA ALA A 305 -13.13 28.83 -5.50
C ALA A 305 -13.68 30.26 -5.49
N PHE A 306 -14.79 30.50 -6.20
CA PHE A 306 -15.42 31.82 -6.20
C PHE A 306 -16.00 32.18 -4.81
N HIS A 307 -16.66 31.23 -4.15
CA HIS A 307 -17.20 31.41 -2.81
C HIS A 307 -16.11 31.65 -1.77
N PHE A 308 -14.98 30.94 -1.90
CA PHE A 308 -13.83 31.05 -1.02
C PHE A 308 -13.21 32.44 -1.13
N VAL A 309 -12.95 32.88 -2.36
CA VAL A 309 -12.43 34.23 -2.62
C VAL A 309 -13.37 35.29 -2.12
N ASN A 310 -14.67 35.16 -2.37
CA ASN A 310 -15.63 36.13 -1.88
C ASN A 310 -15.67 36.15 -0.34
N ALA A 311 -15.61 34.99 0.33
CA ALA A 311 -15.56 34.92 1.79
C ALA A 311 -14.26 35.53 2.36
N VAL A 312 -13.13 35.21 1.74
CA VAL A 312 -11.82 35.79 2.05
C VAL A 312 -11.86 37.28 1.82
N LEU A 313 -12.24 37.80 0.64
CA LEU A 313 -12.33 39.24 0.36
C LEU A 313 -13.33 39.99 1.26
N ASN A 314 -14.42 39.35 1.68
CA ASN A 314 -15.36 39.95 2.62
C ASN A 314 -14.79 40.01 4.04
N HIS A 315 -14.00 39.00 4.45
CA HIS A 315 -13.22 39.04 5.68
C HIS A 315 -12.05 40.06 5.57
N ASN A 316 -11.42 40.05 4.39
CA ASN A 316 -10.23 40.75 3.98
C ASN A 316 -10.58 41.87 2.99
N LYS A 317 -11.34 42.87 3.42
CA LYS A 317 -11.04 44.25 3.00
C LYS A 317 -9.67 44.67 3.59
N ALA A 318 -8.68 43.77 3.41
CA ALA A 318 -7.30 43.60 3.88
C ALA A 318 -6.59 42.26 3.38
N ALA A 319 -6.67 41.81 2.08
CA ALA A 319 -5.82 40.76 1.35
C ALA A 319 -6.37 39.33 0.90
N GLU A 320 -5.63 38.52 0.10
CA GLU A 320 -6.11 37.42 -0.83
C GLU A 320 -5.27 36.07 -0.87
N ALA A 321 -5.86 34.91 -1.30
CA ALA A 321 -5.24 33.72 -1.99
C ALA A 321 -6.28 32.63 -2.50
N LYS A 322 -5.92 31.68 -3.42
CA LYS A 322 -6.80 30.60 -4.05
C LYS A 322 -6.04 29.31 -4.48
N ASN A 323 -6.53 28.06 -4.25
CA ASN A 323 -5.82 26.77 -4.53
C ASN A 323 -6.72 25.54 -4.91
N ALA A 324 -6.16 24.34 -5.22
CA ALA A 324 -6.85 23.07 -5.53
C ALA A 324 -6.04 21.77 -5.19
N GLU A 325 -6.65 20.58 -5.16
CA GLU A 325 -5.98 19.26 -5.13
C GLU A 325 -6.38 18.41 -6.35
N PHE A 326 -5.52 17.58 -6.95
CA PHE A 326 -5.83 16.74 -8.14
C PHE A 326 -5.44 15.28 -7.98
N PHE A 327 -6.15 14.36 -8.67
CA PHE A 327 -5.74 12.97 -8.86
C PHE A 327 -4.87 12.85 -10.12
N VAL A 328 -3.62 12.37 -9.98
CA VAL A 328 -2.62 12.24 -11.06
C VAL A 328 -2.37 10.77 -11.37
N CYS A 329 -2.70 10.32 -12.57
CA CYS A 329 -2.60 8.92 -13.01
C CYS A 329 -1.58 8.75 -14.16
N ASP A 330 -1.29 7.52 -14.57
CA ASP A 330 -0.31 7.25 -15.64
C ASP A 330 -0.81 7.70 -17.02
N ASP A 331 -2.04 7.33 -17.38
CA ASP A 331 -2.74 7.78 -18.60
C ASP A 331 -4.22 8.06 -18.29
N HIS A 332 -4.61 9.33 -18.39
CA HIS A 332 -5.97 9.79 -18.09
C HIS A 332 -7.03 9.31 -19.07
N LEU A 333 -6.65 8.86 -20.28
CA LEU A 333 -7.55 8.35 -21.31
C LEU A 333 -7.79 6.84 -21.20
N ASN A 334 -6.93 6.11 -20.51
CA ASN A 334 -7.06 4.67 -20.32
C ASN A 334 -8.23 4.33 -19.37
N ARG A 335 -9.11 3.41 -19.82
CA ARG A 335 -10.27 2.89 -19.08
C ARG A 335 -10.32 1.36 -19.01
N THR A 336 -9.29 0.67 -19.49
CA THR A 336 -9.24 -0.81 -19.54
C THR A 336 -8.68 -1.41 -18.25
N ALA A 337 -7.95 -0.61 -17.46
CA ALA A 337 -7.44 -0.97 -16.14
C ALA A 337 -7.88 0.08 -15.11
N LYS A 338 -8.12 -0.35 -13.88
CA LYS A 338 -8.51 0.56 -12.80
C LYS A 338 -7.27 1.28 -12.26
N ASP A 339 -7.19 2.57 -12.54
CA ASP A 339 -6.17 3.47 -12.00
C ASP A 339 -6.87 4.74 -11.50
N ASN A 340 -6.88 4.98 -10.19
CA ASN A 340 -7.51 6.19 -9.63
C ASN A 340 -6.53 7.38 -9.52
N GLY A 341 -5.26 7.19 -9.86
CA GLY A 341 -4.20 8.17 -9.67
C GLY A 341 -3.84 8.46 -8.20
N TYR A 342 -2.88 9.36 -8.04
CA TYR A 342 -2.33 9.83 -6.78
C TYR A 342 -2.84 11.22 -6.42
N GLN A 343 -3.05 11.53 -5.14
CA GLN A 343 -3.50 12.83 -4.67
C GLN A 343 -2.34 13.82 -4.56
N MET A 344 -2.31 14.83 -5.41
CA MET A 344 -1.29 15.88 -5.44
C MET A 344 -1.92 17.25 -5.14
N VAL A 345 -1.27 18.05 -4.29
CA VAL A 345 -1.76 19.39 -3.94
C VAL A 345 -1.13 20.43 -4.87
N LEU A 346 -1.97 21.22 -5.55
CA LEU A 346 -1.53 22.24 -6.50
C LEU A 346 -2.04 23.62 -6.09
N LEU A 347 -1.11 24.52 -5.79
CA LEU A 347 -1.39 25.88 -5.33
C LEU A 347 -1.12 26.88 -6.46
N ALA A 348 -2.04 27.83 -6.68
CA ALA A 348 -1.83 28.85 -7.71
C ALA A 348 -1.02 30.02 -7.14
N LYS A 349 0.15 30.29 -7.71
CA LYS A 349 1.00 31.43 -7.30
C LYS A 349 0.35 32.78 -7.60
N ASN A 350 -0.44 32.81 -8.68
CA ASN A 350 -1.07 34.02 -9.19
C ASN A 350 -2.29 33.69 -10.08
N LYS A 351 -2.87 34.72 -10.69
CA LYS A 351 -4.03 34.59 -11.59
C LYS A 351 -3.77 33.67 -12.80
N LYS A 352 -2.56 33.64 -13.36
CA LYS A 352 -2.21 32.73 -14.47
C LYS A 352 -2.20 31.28 -13.98
N GLY A 353 -1.60 31.02 -12.82
CA GLY A 353 -1.67 29.71 -12.13
C GLY A 353 -3.12 29.26 -11.91
N TYR A 354 -4.01 30.16 -11.46
CA TYR A 354 -5.44 29.85 -11.31
C TYR A 354 -6.09 29.40 -12.63
N HIS A 355 -5.79 30.07 -13.74
CA HIS A 355 -6.32 29.66 -15.04
C HIS A 355 -5.79 28.30 -15.48
N ASN A 356 -4.53 27.98 -15.15
CA ASN A 356 -3.94 26.67 -15.39
C ASN A 356 -4.66 25.58 -14.57
N LEU A 357 -4.88 25.79 -13.26
CA LEU A 357 -5.65 24.85 -12.43
C LEU A 357 -7.09 24.67 -12.95
N ALA A 358 -7.74 25.74 -13.39
CA ALA A 358 -9.08 25.66 -13.97
C ALA A 358 -9.11 24.82 -15.26
N LYS A 359 -8.07 24.89 -16.10
CA LYS A 359 -7.93 24.04 -17.29
C LYS A 359 -7.67 22.58 -16.93
N MET A 360 -6.78 22.30 -15.98
CA MET A 360 -6.55 20.95 -15.48
C MET A 360 -7.84 20.32 -14.93
N SER A 361 -8.59 21.05 -14.09
CA SER A 361 -9.89 20.56 -13.57
C SER A 361 -10.91 20.31 -14.66
N SER A 362 -11.00 21.19 -15.65
CA SER A 362 -11.87 20.96 -16.80
C SER A 362 -11.49 19.70 -17.58
N ILE A 363 -10.20 19.45 -17.81
CA ILE A 363 -9.71 18.24 -18.48
C ILE A 363 -10.01 16.98 -17.65
N ALA A 364 -9.78 17.06 -16.33
CA ALA A 364 -10.03 15.96 -15.41
C ALA A 364 -11.48 15.46 -15.47
N TYR A 365 -12.46 16.37 -15.55
CA TYR A 365 -13.87 16.01 -15.67
C TYR A 365 -14.31 15.68 -17.09
N THR A 366 -13.83 16.40 -18.11
CA THR A 366 -14.34 16.25 -19.48
C THR A 366 -13.69 15.09 -20.24
N LYS A 367 -12.44 14.76 -19.93
CA LYS A 367 -11.65 13.73 -20.63
C LYS A 367 -11.16 12.62 -19.69
N GLY A 368 -10.69 12.99 -18.50
CA GLY A 368 -10.04 12.08 -17.56
C GLY A 368 -10.96 11.33 -16.59
N PHE A 369 -12.28 11.60 -16.62
CA PHE A 369 -13.21 11.02 -15.66
C PHE A 369 -13.34 9.51 -15.87
N TYR A 370 -13.04 8.76 -14.82
CA TYR A 370 -13.28 7.33 -14.73
C TYR A 370 -14.15 7.03 -13.50
N TYR A 371 -13.57 6.62 -12.37
CA TYR A 371 -14.27 6.63 -11.07
C TYR A 371 -14.12 7.98 -10.35
N VAL A 372 -12.99 8.64 -10.60
CA VAL A 372 -12.66 9.99 -10.13
C VAL A 372 -12.18 10.81 -11.33
N PRO A 373 -12.28 12.16 -11.29
CA PRO A 373 -11.65 13.03 -12.28
C PRO A 373 -10.13 12.99 -12.14
N ARG A 374 -9.41 12.59 -13.19
CA ARG A 374 -7.94 12.40 -13.17
C ARG A 374 -7.24 13.24 -14.24
N ILE A 375 -6.01 13.64 -13.99
CA ILE A 375 -5.07 14.19 -14.98
C ILE A 375 -3.82 13.32 -15.05
N ASP A 376 -3.00 13.46 -16.09
CA ASP A 376 -1.71 12.77 -16.22
C ASP A 376 -0.54 13.76 -16.25
N ARG A 377 0.68 13.21 -16.30
CA ARG A 377 1.92 14.00 -16.39
C ARG A 377 1.95 14.92 -17.62
N ASN A 378 1.36 14.53 -18.75
CA ASN A 378 1.30 15.37 -19.96
C ASN A 378 0.46 16.62 -19.75
N VAL A 379 -0.73 16.47 -19.13
CA VAL A 379 -1.59 17.59 -18.77
C VAL A 379 -0.90 18.51 -17.76
N ILE A 380 -0.20 17.93 -16.78
CA ILE A 380 0.58 18.72 -15.80
C ILE A 380 1.64 19.54 -16.51
N GLU A 381 2.47 18.90 -17.34
CA GLU A 381 3.55 19.59 -18.08
C GLU A 381 3.02 20.73 -18.96
N GLN A 382 1.86 20.52 -19.59
CA GLN A 382 1.21 21.54 -20.43
C GLN A 382 0.80 22.79 -19.64
N TYR A 383 0.39 22.63 -18.37
CA TYR A 383 -0.18 23.70 -17.55
C TYR A 383 0.64 24.01 -16.29
N LYS A 384 1.91 23.60 -16.21
CA LYS A 384 2.74 23.67 -14.98
C LYS A 384 3.13 25.06 -14.51
N ASP A 385 3.11 26.06 -15.38
CA ASP A 385 3.57 27.41 -15.03
C ASP A 385 2.74 28.02 -13.89
N ASP A 386 3.39 28.83 -13.05
CA ASP A 386 2.74 29.62 -12.00
C ASP A 386 1.99 28.77 -10.94
N ILE A 387 2.43 27.52 -10.75
CA ILE A 387 1.87 26.57 -9.78
C ILE A 387 2.96 26.10 -8.81
N ILE A 388 2.63 26.07 -7.52
CA ILE A 388 3.39 25.37 -6.47
C ILE A 388 2.78 23.98 -6.27
N VAL A 389 3.60 22.96 -6.05
CA VAL A 389 3.18 21.57 -5.84
C VAL A 389 3.65 21.06 -4.49
N LEU A 390 2.74 20.45 -3.73
CA LEU A 390 3.09 19.66 -2.54
C LEU A 390 2.92 18.17 -2.85
N SER A 391 3.80 17.33 -2.30
CA SER A 391 3.83 15.89 -2.60
C SER A 391 2.58 15.10 -2.22
N GLY A 392 1.67 15.68 -1.42
CA GLY A 392 0.40 15.06 -1.03
C GLY A 392 0.49 14.25 0.26
N ASN A 393 -0.66 13.69 0.65
CA ASN A 393 -0.82 12.79 1.80
C ASN A 393 -0.29 11.36 1.50
N LEU A 394 -0.69 10.34 2.29
CA LEU A 394 -0.31 8.94 2.04
C LEU A 394 -0.80 8.37 0.69
N SER A 395 -1.78 9.02 0.06
CA SER A 395 -2.25 8.74 -1.30
C SER A 395 -1.55 9.58 -2.37
N GLY A 396 -0.63 10.48 -1.99
CA GLY A 396 0.25 11.18 -2.91
C GLY A 396 1.28 10.24 -3.55
N GLU A 397 1.82 10.61 -4.71
CA GLU A 397 2.57 9.67 -5.56
C GLU A 397 3.79 9.08 -4.84
N ILE A 398 4.56 9.93 -4.18
CA ILE A 398 5.83 9.54 -3.54
C ILE A 398 5.54 8.68 -2.30
N SER A 399 4.65 9.16 -1.42
CA SER A 399 4.24 8.44 -0.21
C SER A 399 3.61 7.09 -0.52
N ASN A 400 2.75 7.03 -1.54
CA ASN A 400 2.11 5.78 -1.94
C ASN A 400 3.13 4.78 -2.51
N LYS A 401 4.07 5.24 -3.35
CA LYS A 401 5.15 4.41 -3.88
C LYS A 401 6.08 3.89 -2.78
N LEU A 402 6.41 4.70 -1.77
CA LEU A 402 7.16 4.24 -0.59
C LEU A 402 6.46 3.10 0.14
N LEU A 403 5.13 3.20 0.30
CA LEU A 403 4.32 2.18 0.99
C LEU A 403 4.14 0.89 0.21
N ASN A 404 4.00 0.99 -1.12
CA ASN A 404 3.47 -0.10 -1.95
C ASN A 404 4.46 -0.66 -2.97
N MET A 405 5.52 0.07 -3.32
CA MET A 405 6.40 -0.29 -4.45
C MET A 405 7.87 -0.33 -4.05
N GLY A 406 8.31 0.59 -3.20
CA GLY A 406 9.69 0.72 -2.76
C GLY A 406 10.26 2.12 -2.92
N GLU A 407 11.46 2.31 -2.41
CA GLU A 407 12.16 3.59 -2.34
C GLU A 407 12.63 4.06 -3.72
N ASN A 408 13.12 3.15 -4.58
CA ASN A 408 13.61 3.52 -5.91
C ASN A 408 12.51 4.18 -6.76
N GLN A 409 11.32 3.57 -6.83
CA GLN A 409 10.20 4.11 -7.61
C GLN A 409 9.66 5.42 -7.02
N ALA A 410 9.69 5.55 -5.70
CA ALA A 410 9.34 6.79 -5.03
C ALA A 410 10.36 7.91 -5.31
N GLU A 411 11.66 7.59 -5.31
CA GLU A 411 12.74 8.51 -5.63
C GLU A 411 12.66 8.98 -7.10
N GLU A 412 12.42 8.07 -8.04
CA GLU A 412 12.19 8.42 -9.45
C GLU A 412 11.02 9.41 -9.61
N ALA A 413 9.91 9.20 -8.89
CA ALA A 413 8.78 10.11 -8.90
C ALA A 413 9.15 11.48 -8.30
N LEU A 414 9.82 11.49 -7.15
CA LEU A 414 10.27 12.69 -6.46
C LEU A 414 11.22 13.53 -7.32
N VAL A 415 12.18 12.88 -8.00
CA VAL A 415 13.10 13.54 -8.93
C VAL A 415 12.33 14.14 -10.11
N TRP A 416 11.37 13.42 -10.69
CA TRP A 416 10.55 13.96 -11.77
C TRP A 416 9.81 15.23 -11.35
N TRP A 417 9.15 15.24 -10.19
CA TRP A 417 8.46 16.44 -9.69
C TRP A 417 9.43 17.61 -9.46
N LYS A 418 10.60 17.33 -8.85
CA LYS A 418 11.66 18.33 -8.65
C LYS A 418 12.15 18.90 -9.97
N GLU A 419 12.40 18.08 -10.99
CA GLU A 419 12.86 18.53 -12.30
C GLU A 419 11.84 19.44 -13.00
N LYS A 420 10.54 19.17 -12.84
CA LYS A 420 9.48 19.92 -13.54
C LYS A 420 9.13 21.26 -12.89
N PHE A 421 9.19 21.33 -11.57
CA PHE A 421 8.75 22.47 -10.77
C PHE A 421 9.90 23.20 -10.04
N GLY A 422 11.07 22.59 -9.91
CA GLY A 422 12.23 23.20 -9.26
C GLY A 422 11.93 23.63 -7.83
N ALA A 423 12.16 24.90 -7.52
CA ALA A 423 11.90 25.49 -6.21
C ALA A 423 10.40 25.58 -5.85
N ASP A 424 9.50 25.36 -6.80
CA ASP A 424 8.05 25.34 -6.58
C ASP A 424 7.52 23.96 -6.17
N PHE A 425 8.41 22.97 -5.97
CA PHE A 425 8.06 21.66 -5.43
C PHE A 425 8.50 21.50 -3.98
N TYR A 426 7.55 21.10 -3.13
CA TYR A 426 7.77 20.87 -1.71
C TYR A 426 7.31 19.46 -1.34
N VAL A 427 8.04 18.84 -0.43
CA VAL A 427 7.64 17.56 0.16
C VAL A 427 6.79 17.83 1.40
N GLU A 428 5.58 17.30 1.38
CA GLU A 428 4.58 17.46 2.42
C GLU A 428 4.76 16.40 3.51
N VAL A 429 4.80 16.82 4.77
CA VAL A 429 4.93 15.94 5.94
C VAL A 429 3.72 16.15 6.85
N MET A 430 3.06 15.04 7.20
CA MET A 430 1.89 15.01 8.07
C MET A 430 2.15 14.13 9.29
N ARG A 431 1.49 14.43 10.42
CA ARG A 431 1.65 13.70 11.68
C ARG A 431 0.30 13.51 12.40
N HIS A 432 -0.41 12.47 12.02
CA HIS A 432 -1.68 11.98 12.56
C HIS A 432 -1.51 10.81 13.54
N ASP A 433 -0.28 10.48 13.94
CA ASP A 433 0.03 9.34 14.83
C ASP A 433 -0.36 7.98 14.23
N GLN A 434 0.09 7.73 12.99
CA GLN A 434 -0.18 6.50 12.25
C GLN A 434 1.13 5.79 11.91
N GLU A 435 1.14 4.46 12.00
CA GLU A 435 2.38 3.69 11.78
C GLU A 435 2.88 3.79 10.32
N ASP A 436 1.96 3.71 9.35
CA ASP A 436 2.28 3.91 7.93
C ASP A 436 2.86 5.31 7.69
N GLU A 437 2.25 6.34 8.25
CA GLU A 437 2.74 7.71 8.14
C GLU A 437 4.10 7.91 8.80
N ASN A 438 4.33 7.37 10.00
CA ASN A 438 5.63 7.47 10.67
C ASN A 438 6.75 6.79 9.87
N ARG A 439 6.44 5.64 9.23
CA ARG A 439 7.39 4.94 8.36
C ARG A 439 7.67 5.71 7.08
N VAL A 440 6.62 6.18 6.40
CA VAL A 440 6.77 6.99 5.18
C VAL A 440 7.56 8.25 5.46
N ASN A 441 7.25 8.97 6.54
CA ASN A 441 7.92 10.23 6.90
C ASN A 441 9.43 10.05 7.04
N THR A 442 9.89 8.92 7.58
CA THR A 442 11.33 8.64 7.73
C THR A 442 12.03 8.62 6.37
N SER A 443 11.53 7.82 5.42
CA SER A 443 12.07 7.76 4.05
C SER A 443 11.83 9.05 3.28
N LEU A 444 10.66 9.67 3.44
CA LEU A 444 10.27 10.89 2.74
C LEU A 444 11.18 12.08 3.11
N ILE A 445 11.49 12.25 4.41
CA ILE A 445 12.43 13.26 4.90
C ILE A 445 13.86 12.96 4.41
N SER A 446 14.28 11.69 4.43
CA SER A 446 15.58 11.28 3.92
C SER A 446 15.75 11.61 2.44
N LEU A 447 14.77 11.25 1.61
CA LEU A 447 14.76 11.56 0.17
C LEU A 447 14.72 13.07 -0.10
N ALA A 448 13.89 13.82 0.63
CA ALA A 448 13.84 15.27 0.49
C ALA A 448 15.20 15.91 0.78
N ARG A 449 15.89 15.48 1.85
CA ARG A 449 17.24 15.95 2.20
C ARG A 449 18.28 15.53 1.16
N LYS A 450 18.26 14.26 0.72
CA LYS A 450 19.15 13.73 -0.33
C LYS A 450 19.07 14.56 -1.61
N HIS A 451 17.87 15.01 -1.96
CA HIS A 451 17.59 15.78 -3.16
C HIS A 451 17.44 17.27 -2.91
N ASP A 452 17.82 17.82 -1.76
CA ASP A 452 17.70 19.26 -1.48
C ASP A 452 16.30 19.83 -1.84
N ILE A 453 15.24 19.16 -1.39
CA ILE A 453 13.85 19.57 -1.55
C ILE A 453 13.32 20.02 -0.20
N LYS A 454 12.67 21.18 -0.16
CA LYS A 454 12.13 21.75 1.07
C LYS A 454 10.93 20.95 1.56
N LEU A 455 10.89 20.77 2.88
CA LEU A 455 9.80 20.13 3.61
C LEU A 455 8.76 21.16 4.02
N VAL A 456 7.47 20.81 4.02
CA VAL A 456 6.40 21.62 4.60
C VAL A 456 5.44 20.77 5.43
N ALA A 457 5.06 21.28 6.60
CA ALA A 457 4.13 20.62 7.51
C ALA A 457 2.67 20.95 7.15
N THR A 458 1.83 19.93 7.05
CA THR A 458 0.38 20.08 6.85
C THR A 458 -0.38 19.04 7.68
N ASN A 459 -1.72 19.09 7.64
CA ASN A 459 -2.58 18.21 8.45
C ASN A 459 -3.81 17.66 7.70
N ASN A 460 -3.89 17.81 6.38
CA ASN A 460 -4.99 17.30 5.53
C ASN A 460 -6.39 17.36 6.19
N THR A 461 -6.96 18.56 6.31
CA THR A 461 -8.10 18.78 7.22
C THR A 461 -9.46 18.56 6.54
N TYR A 462 -10.37 17.85 7.23
CA TYR A 462 -11.74 17.53 6.75
C TYR A 462 -12.87 18.05 7.66
N TYR A 463 -12.52 18.52 8.86
CA TYR A 463 -13.45 19.09 9.84
C TYR A 463 -12.75 20.18 10.69
N ILE A 464 -13.52 21.11 11.28
CA ILE A 464 -12.91 22.23 12.02
C ILE A 464 -12.42 21.78 13.39
N ASN A 465 -13.29 21.15 14.19
CA ASN A 465 -12.96 20.76 15.55
C ASN A 465 -12.81 19.24 15.64
N LYS A 466 -11.91 18.76 16.51
CA LYS A 466 -11.74 17.32 16.77
C LYS A 466 -13.05 16.57 17.08
N LYS A 467 -13.96 17.20 17.83
CA LYS A 467 -15.29 16.64 18.15
C LYS A 467 -16.20 16.41 16.93
N ASP A 468 -15.92 17.06 15.81
CA ASP A 468 -16.72 16.96 14.58
C ASP A 468 -16.36 15.69 13.78
N ALA A 469 -15.35 14.92 14.23
CA ALA A 469 -14.92 13.67 13.59
C ALA A 469 -16.06 12.65 13.40
N ASN A 470 -16.99 12.56 14.37
CA ASN A 470 -18.14 11.66 14.23
C ASN A 470 -19.11 12.10 13.12
N ALA A 471 -19.35 13.41 12.98
CA ALA A 471 -20.20 13.93 11.90
C ALA A 471 -19.55 13.68 10.53
N HIS A 472 -18.23 13.81 10.45
CA HIS A 472 -17.46 13.47 9.26
C HIS A 472 -17.51 11.96 8.94
N ASP A 473 -17.36 11.08 9.93
CA ASP A 473 -17.46 9.62 9.73
C ASP A 473 -18.83 9.21 9.16
N ILE A 474 -19.91 9.83 9.66
CA ILE A 474 -21.27 9.63 9.12
C ILE A 474 -21.35 10.10 7.65
N LEU A 475 -20.72 11.23 7.30
CA LEU A 475 -20.71 11.73 5.92
C LEU A 475 -20.05 10.73 4.96
N LEU A 476 -18.93 10.12 5.35
CA LEU A 476 -18.27 9.07 4.57
C LEU A 476 -19.17 7.84 4.40
N CYS A 477 -19.89 7.44 5.45
CA CYS A 477 -20.86 6.35 5.37
C CYS A 477 -21.98 6.66 4.37
N VAL A 478 -22.49 7.89 4.34
CA VAL A 478 -23.51 8.33 3.38
C VAL A 478 -22.98 8.28 1.95
N LYS A 479 -21.73 8.69 1.72
CA LYS A 479 -21.08 8.64 0.40
C LYS A 479 -21.04 7.22 -0.18
N ASP A 480 -20.65 6.27 0.65
CA ASP A 480 -20.38 4.89 0.20
C ASP A 480 -21.62 3.99 0.32
N GLY A 481 -22.73 4.50 0.86
CA GLY A 481 -23.95 3.72 1.09
C GLY A 481 -23.81 2.68 2.20
N GLU A 482 -22.90 2.93 3.15
CA GLU A 482 -22.54 2.00 4.22
C GLU A 482 -23.14 2.41 5.58
N LYS A 483 -23.26 1.45 6.50
CA LYS A 483 -23.68 1.73 7.88
C LYS A 483 -22.48 2.10 8.73
N GLN A 484 -22.63 3.09 9.62
CA GLN A 484 -21.56 3.46 10.57
C GLN A 484 -21.11 2.27 11.44
N ALA A 485 -22.04 1.36 11.76
CA ALA A 485 -21.78 0.14 12.52
C ALA A 485 -20.95 -0.92 11.74
N THR A 486 -20.83 -0.80 10.41
CA THR A 486 -19.89 -1.60 9.63
C THR A 486 -18.47 -1.23 10.08
N PRO A 487 -17.58 -2.19 10.39
CA PRO A 487 -16.23 -1.89 10.86
C PRO A 487 -15.39 -1.20 9.77
N ILE A 488 -14.52 -0.28 10.18
CA ILE A 488 -13.57 0.38 9.28
C ILE A 488 -12.51 -0.64 8.86
N GLY A 489 -12.20 -0.72 7.57
CA GLY A 489 -11.20 -1.63 7.04
C GLY A 489 -11.20 -1.68 5.52
N ARG A 490 -10.55 -2.71 4.95
CA ARG A 490 -10.49 -2.92 3.50
C ARG A 490 -11.13 -4.26 3.14
N GLY A 491 -11.79 -4.30 1.99
CA GLY A 491 -12.39 -5.53 1.45
C GLY A 491 -13.82 -5.79 1.92
N ARG A 492 -14.29 -7.02 1.71
CA ARG A 492 -15.70 -7.39 1.93
C ARG A 492 -16.03 -7.39 3.42
N GLY A 493 -17.14 -6.72 3.78
CA GLY A 493 -17.61 -6.64 5.17
C GLY A 493 -17.03 -5.47 5.97
N TYR A 494 -16.20 -4.64 5.33
CA TYR A 494 -15.63 -3.42 5.90
C TYR A 494 -16.09 -2.20 5.11
N ARG A 495 -16.08 -1.03 5.76
CA ARG A 495 -16.33 0.27 5.14
C ARG A 495 -15.10 1.16 5.17
N TYR A 496 -15.12 2.21 4.35
CA TYR A 496 -14.16 3.30 4.45
C TYR A 496 -14.43 4.16 5.70
N GLY A 497 -13.35 4.71 6.26
CA GLY A 497 -13.33 5.61 7.39
C GLY A 497 -11.89 6.04 7.68
N LEU A 498 -11.70 7.20 8.31
CA LEU A 498 -10.38 7.64 8.72
C LEU A 498 -9.88 6.80 9.91
N PRO A 499 -8.56 6.54 10.05
CA PRO A 499 -8.03 5.65 11.09
C PRO A 499 -8.19 6.21 12.50
N ASN A 500 -8.25 7.54 12.63
CA ASN A 500 -8.37 8.26 13.90
C ASN A 500 -9.02 9.65 13.69
N GLN A 501 -8.99 10.48 14.74
CA GLN A 501 -9.68 11.78 14.80
C GLN A 501 -8.74 12.99 14.61
N GLU A 502 -7.56 12.81 14.03
CA GLU A 502 -6.52 13.85 13.95
C GLU A 502 -6.67 14.81 12.74
N TYR A 503 -7.72 14.67 11.92
CA TYR A 503 -7.89 15.40 10.66
C TYR A 503 -8.69 16.70 10.81
N TYR A 504 -8.53 17.36 11.96
CA TYR A 504 -9.17 18.65 12.26
C TYR A 504 -8.26 19.84 11.96
N PHE A 505 -8.81 21.05 11.96
CA PHE A 505 -8.05 22.29 11.81
C PHE A 505 -7.26 22.60 13.10
N LYS A 506 -6.09 21.98 13.26
CA LYS A 506 -5.16 22.19 14.38
C LYS A 506 -4.72 23.65 14.49
N SER A 507 -4.54 24.14 15.71
CA SER A 507 -3.93 25.45 15.97
C SER A 507 -2.45 25.47 15.54
N GLY A 508 -1.91 26.67 15.35
CA GLY A 508 -0.49 26.84 15.04
C GLY A 508 0.42 26.28 16.14
N ASP A 509 0.03 26.40 17.40
CA ASP A 509 0.80 25.90 18.53
C ASP A 509 0.81 24.35 18.59
N GLU A 510 -0.32 23.72 18.28
CA GLU A 510 -0.38 22.26 18.13
C GLU A 510 0.55 21.77 17.02
N MET A 511 0.53 22.44 15.85
CA MET A 511 1.40 22.08 14.72
C MET A 511 2.87 22.31 15.03
N LYS A 512 3.25 23.42 15.66
CA LYS A 512 4.64 23.65 16.09
C LYS A 512 5.12 22.62 17.11
N ALA A 513 4.25 22.21 18.04
CA ALA A 513 4.59 21.18 19.00
C ALA A 513 4.79 19.80 18.33
N LEU A 514 3.95 19.47 17.34
CA LEU A 514 4.04 18.23 16.55
C LEU A 514 5.31 18.13 15.72
N PHE A 515 5.88 19.26 15.28
CA PHE A 515 7.04 19.33 14.39
C PHE A 515 8.28 19.94 15.08
N ALA A 516 8.37 19.90 16.41
CA ALA A 516 9.48 20.49 17.15
C ALA A 516 10.86 19.85 16.84
N ASP A 517 10.88 18.61 16.38
CA ASP A 517 12.05 17.89 15.88
C ASP A 517 12.36 18.14 14.40
N LEU A 518 11.49 18.85 13.69
CA LEU A 518 11.61 19.16 12.26
C LEU A 518 11.18 20.61 11.99
N PRO A 519 11.88 21.60 12.58
CA PRO A 519 11.46 23.00 12.53
C PRO A 519 11.39 23.55 11.10
N GLU A 520 12.24 23.07 10.19
CA GLU A 520 12.25 23.51 8.79
C GLU A 520 10.90 23.30 8.09
N ALA A 521 10.14 22.26 8.47
CA ALA A 521 8.83 21.99 7.89
C ALA A 521 7.79 23.06 8.24
N ILE A 522 7.92 23.72 9.39
CA ILE A 522 7.06 24.85 9.77
C ILE A 522 7.59 26.14 9.15
N LEU A 523 8.91 26.36 9.18
CA LEU A 523 9.54 27.61 8.74
C LEU A 523 9.37 27.84 7.22
N ASN A 524 9.51 26.79 6.42
CA ASN A 524 9.39 26.87 4.95
C ASN A 524 7.99 27.27 4.47
N ILE A 525 6.95 27.14 5.30
CA ILE A 525 5.57 27.58 4.95
C ILE A 525 5.54 29.08 4.62
N GLN A 526 6.41 29.89 5.23
CA GLN A 526 6.49 31.32 4.96
C GLN A 526 6.99 31.66 3.55
N GLU A 527 7.59 30.71 2.82
CA GLU A 527 7.99 30.92 1.43
C GLU A 527 6.82 30.74 0.45
N ILE A 528 5.75 30.05 0.89
CA ILE A 528 4.55 29.77 0.10
C ILE A 528 3.51 30.88 0.25
N VAL A 529 3.43 31.49 1.45
CA VAL A 529 2.53 32.60 1.81
C VAL A 529 3.07 33.91 1.30
#